data_AF-A8CDZ2-F1
#
_entry.id   AF-A8CDZ2-F1
#
_cell.length_a   1.000
_cell.length_b   1.000
_cell.length_c   1.000
_cell.angle_alpha   90.00
_cell.angle_beta   90.00
_cell.angle_gamma   90.00
#
_symmetry.space_group_name_H-M   'P 1'
#
loop_
_entity.id
_entity.type
_entity.pdbx_description
1 polymer ?
#
loop_
_entity_poly.entity_id
_entity_poly.type
_entity_poly.pdbx_seq_one_letter_code
_entity_poly.pdbx_strand_id
1 'polypeptide(L)' 'MSKIMKTMDGNEAAAYAAYAFTEVAGIYPITPSSPMADYTDI' A
#
# COMPACT_ATOMS: atom_id res chain seq x y z
N MET A 1 -6.41 22.93 1.48
CA MET A 1 -6.60 21.70 0.68
C MET A 1 -7.81 20.97 1.21
N SER A 2 -8.76 20.60 0.34
CA SER A 2 -9.81 19.65 0.72
C SER A 2 -9.20 18.26 0.83
N LYS A 3 -9.71 17.43 1.74
CA LYS A 3 -9.32 16.02 1.81
C LYS A 3 -9.91 15.28 0.62
N ILE A 4 -9.12 14.43 -0.01
CA ILE A 4 -9.60 13.52 -1.06
C ILE A 4 -10.16 12.29 -0.34
N MET A 5 -11.45 12.05 -0.49
CA MET A 5 -12.10 10.84 0.02
C MET A 5 -12.13 9.80 -1.11
N LYS A 6 -11.54 8.64 -0.88
CA LYS A 6 -11.52 7.50 -1.81
C LYS A 6 -11.91 6.23 -1.05
N THR A 7 -12.75 5.41 -1.65
CA THR A 7 -13.04 4.06 -1.14
C THR A 7 -11.89 3.14 -1.57
N MET A 8 -11.29 2.44 -0.61
CA MET A 8 -10.19 1.51 -0.82
C MET A 8 -10.22 0.44 0.27
N ASP A 9 -9.60 -0.70 0.02
CA ASP A 9 -9.37 -1.71 1.06
C ASP A 9 -8.19 -1.32 1.98
N GLY A 10 -8.04 -2.00 3.11
CA GLY A 10 -7.01 -1.67 4.10
C GLY A 10 -5.57 -1.88 3.61
N ASN A 11 -5.34 -2.87 2.75
CA ASN A 11 -4.02 -3.13 2.18
C ASN A 11 -3.67 -2.04 1.15
N GLU A 12 -4.62 -1.62 0.32
CA GLU A 12 -4.43 -0.50 -0.61
C GLU A 12 -4.14 0.82 0.15
N ALA A 13 -4.85 1.08 1.25
CA ALA A 13 -4.61 2.26 2.08
C ALA A 13 -3.22 2.27 2.72
N ALA A 14 -2.77 1.11 3.22
CA ALA A 14 -1.45 0.96 3.81
C ALA A 14 -0.36 1.11 2.74
N ALA A 15 -0.51 0.48 1.57
CA ALA A 15 0.41 0.61 0.45
C ALA A 15 0.54 2.06 -0.03
N TYR A 16 -0.59 2.77 -0.19
CA TYR A 16 -0.61 4.18 -0.59
C TYR A 16 0.18 5.07 0.38
N ALA A 17 0.02 4.84 1.69
CA ALA A 17 0.78 5.60 2.69
C ALA A 17 2.26 5.20 2.70
N ALA A 18 2.57 3.90 2.65
CA ALA A 18 3.94 3.39 2.77
C ALA A 18 4.82 3.75 1.57
N TYR A 19 4.27 3.68 0.35
CA TYR A 19 4.98 3.97 -0.90
C TYR A 19 5.57 5.38 -0.93
N ALA A 20 4.84 6.38 -0.39
CA ALA A 20 5.30 7.77 -0.39
C ALA A 20 6.55 8.04 0.46
N PHE A 21 6.91 7.13 1.38
CA PHE A 21 7.99 7.34 2.35
C PHE A 21 9.09 6.27 2.31
N THR A 22 8.98 5.30 1.40
CA THR A 22 9.86 4.12 1.37
C THR A 22 10.52 4.01 0.01
N GLU A 23 11.85 4.04 -0.04
CA GLU A 23 12.62 3.87 -1.29
C GLU A 23 12.86 2.40 -1.64
N VAL A 24 12.99 1.53 -0.62
CA VAL A 24 13.25 0.09 -0.79
C VAL A 24 12.39 -0.70 0.19
N ALA A 25 11.65 -1.69 -0.31
CA ALA A 25 10.86 -2.61 0.48
C ALA A 25 11.31 -4.07 0.24
N GLY A 26 11.76 -4.75 1.29
CA GLY A 26 11.98 -6.20 1.26
C GLY A 26 10.65 -6.93 1.46
N ILE A 27 10.23 -7.72 0.48
CA ILE A 27 8.90 -8.33 0.44
C ILE A 27 9.00 -9.85 0.51
N TYR A 28 8.11 -10.47 1.29
CA TYR A 28 7.85 -11.91 1.27
C TYR A 28 6.34 -12.18 1.38
N PRO A 29 5.76 -12.96 0.46
CA PRO A 29 4.31 -13.15 0.39
C PRO A 29 3.79 -14.00 1.56
N ILE A 30 2.75 -13.50 2.24
CA ILE A 30 2.01 -14.23 3.26
C ILE A 30 0.59 -13.68 3.39
N THR A 31 -0.39 -14.56 3.56
CA THR A 31 -1.80 -14.17 3.73
C THR A 31 -1.99 -13.49 5.10
N PRO A 32 -2.74 -12.37 5.21
CA PRO A 32 -3.51 -11.67 4.17
C PRO A 32 -2.78 -10.45 3.56
N SER A 33 -1.48 -10.28 3.79
CA SER A 33 -0.73 -9.07 3.45
C SER A 33 -0.17 -9.03 2.03
N SER A 34 -0.18 -10.15 1.29
CA SER A 34 0.32 -10.19 -0.09
C SER A 34 -0.19 -9.05 -0.99
N PRO A 35 -1.48 -8.64 -0.96
CA PRO A 35 -1.96 -7.54 -1.79
C PRO A 35 -1.28 -6.18 -1.53
N MET A 36 -0.72 -5.94 -0.33
CA MET A 36 0.01 -4.68 -0.07
C MET A 36 1.23 -4.55 -0.97
N ALA A 37 1.94 -5.66 -1.21
CA ALA A 37 3.09 -5.67 -2.11
C ALA A 37 2.66 -5.40 -3.56
N ASP A 38 1.60 -6.07 -4.01
CA ASP A 38 1.05 -5.90 -5.36
C ASP A 38 0.61 -4.45 -5.64
N TYR A 39 0.10 -3.73 -4.63
CA TYR A 39 -0.27 -2.32 -4.75
C TYR A 39 0.92 -1.35 -4.68
N THR A 40 2.07 -1.79 -4.16
CA THR A 40 3.26 -0.96 -3.96
C THR A 40 4.24 -1.06 -5.14
N ASP A 41 4.29 -2.19 -5.84
CA ASP A 41 5.28 -2.51 -6.88
C ASP A 41 4.68 -2.40 -8.31
N ILE A 42 4.41 -1.16 -8.77
CA ILE A 42 3.90 -0.85 -10.13
C ILE A 42 4.98 -0.14 -10.97
#